data_AF-A0A6L3EVX9-F1
#
_entry.id   AF-A0A6L3EVX9-F1
#
_cell.length_a   1.000
_cell.length_b   1.000
_cell.length_c   1.000
_cell.angle_alpha   90.00
_cell.angle_beta   90.00
_cell.angle_gamma   90.00
#
_symmetry.space_group_name_H-M   'P 1'
#
loop_
_entity.id
_entity.type
_entity.pdbx_description
1 polymer ?
#
loop_
_entity_poly.entity_id
_entity_poly.type
_entity_poly.pdbx_seq_one_letter_code
_entity_poly.pdbx_strand_id
1 'polypeptide(L)'
;FIRINAWPPREQIRYFYLSIVRRAKEKGIPRDKNETPLEYSQGLKEEFPETERDVDKLTSAFLKAQYSPKIINKEEINPIKKRWKHIRSTLRRRQNRKNDE
;
A
#
# COMPACT_ATOMS: atom_id res chain seq x y z
N PHE A 1 -3.49 20.10 -5.91
CA PHE A 1 -3.71 18.64 -6.03
C PHE A 1 -2.46 17.97 -6.56
N ILE A 2 -1.93 16.93 -5.89
CA ILE A 2 -0.77 16.17 -6.37
C ILE A 2 -1.19 15.29 -7.56
N ARG A 3 -0.58 15.49 -8.74
CA ARG A 3 -0.85 14.71 -9.96
C ARG A 3 0.01 13.44 -9.99
N ILE A 4 -0.34 12.44 -9.19
CA ILE A 4 0.43 11.18 -9.06
C ILE A 4 0.67 10.50 -10.42
N ASN A 5 -0.28 10.58 -11.36
CA ASN A 5 -0.14 9.94 -12.68
C ASN A 5 1.01 10.52 -13.54
N ALA A 6 1.46 11.74 -13.25
CA ALA A 6 2.55 12.39 -13.98
C ALA A 6 3.94 11.96 -13.46
N TRP A 7 4.00 11.25 -12.33
CA TRP A 7 5.26 10.84 -11.73
C TRP A 7 5.86 9.61 -12.43
N PRO A 8 7.19 9.42 -12.36
CA PRO A 8 7.84 8.18 -12.74
C PRO A 8 7.16 6.94 -12.14
N PRO A 9 7.04 5.82 -12.88
CA PRO A 9 6.40 4.58 -12.40
C PRO A 9 6.88 4.13 -11.02
N ARG A 10 8.20 4.21 -10.78
CA ARG A 10 8.83 3.89 -9.49
C ARG A 10 8.28 4.73 -8.34
N GLU A 11 8.15 6.04 -8.54
CA GLU A 11 7.65 6.97 -7.52
C GLU A 11 6.17 6.76 -7.24
N GLN A 12 5.37 6.43 -8.26
CA GLN A 12 3.96 6.07 -8.08
C GLN A 12 3.80 4.86 -7.16
N ILE A 13 4.59 3.80 -7.36
CA ILE A 13 4.55 2.60 -6.52
C ILE A 13 5.00 2.92 -5.09
N ARG A 14 6.10 3.65 -4.92
CA ARG A 14 6.57 4.09 -3.59
C ARG A 14 5.48 4.87 -2.86
N TYR A 15 4.85 5.81 -3.55
CA TYR A 15 3.74 6.57 -3.00
C TYR A 15 2.56 5.67 -2.61
N PHE A 16 2.14 4.72 -3.45
CA PHE A 16 1.02 3.84 -3.14
C PHE A 16 1.24 3.11 -1.81
N TYR A 17 2.38 2.44 -1.64
CA TYR A 17 2.70 1.71 -0.40
C TYR A 17 2.77 2.63 0.82
N LEU A 18 3.56 3.71 0.76
CA LEU A 18 3.71 4.64 1.89
C LEU A 18 2.39 5.30 2.29
N SER A 19 1.50 5.51 1.32
CA SER A 19 0.18 6.06 1.59
C SER A 19 -0.79 5.06 2.27
N ILE A 20 -0.53 3.75 2.14
CA ILE A 20 -1.22 2.71 2.92
C ILE A 20 -0.68 2.69 4.34
N VAL A 21 0.65 2.67 4.52
CA VAL A 21 1.31 2.72 5.84
C VAL A 21 0.79 3.91 6.66
N ARG A 22 0.75 5.11 6.07
CA ARG A 22 0.23 6.31 6.73
C ARG A 22 -1.23 6.15 7.18
N ARG A 23 -2.08 5.56 6.33
CA ARG A 23 -3.52 5.37 6.60
C ARG A 23 -3.82 4.23 7.54
N ALA A 24 -2.95 3.23 7.63
CA ALA A 24 -3.04 2.15 8.58
C ALA A 24 -2.59 2.64 9.97
N LYS A 25 -1.54 3.47 10.04
CA LYS A 25 -1.16 4.19 11.27
C LYS A 25 -2.32 5.03 11.83
N GLU A 26 -3.00 5.79 10.97
CA GLU A 26 -4.21 6.55 11.35
C GLU A 26 -5.33 5.66 11.94
N LYS A 27 -5.26 4.33 11.77
CA LYS A 27 -6.23 3.34 12.30
C LYS A 27 -5.71 2.50 13.45
N GLY A 28 -4.56 2.83 14.01
CA GLY A 28 -3.96 2.10 15.11
C GLY A 28 -3.14 0.88 14.67
N ILE A 29 -2.78 0.77 13.39
CA ILE A 29 -1.88 -0.27 12.87
C ILE A 29 -0.59 0.42 12.37
N PRO A 30 0.22 1.03 13.27
CA PRO A 30 1.46 1.65 12.87
C PRO A 30 2.48 0.59 12.43
N ARG A 31 3.33 0.96 11.47
CA ARG A 31 4.55 0.21 11.17
C ARG A 31 5.63 0.58 12.17
N ASP A 32 6.30 -0.40 12.77
CA ASP A 32 7.43 -0.10 13.65
C ASP A 32 8.62 0.45 12.84
N LYS A 33 9.54 1.16 13.51
CA LYS A 33 10.74 1.71 12.86
C LYS A 33 11.68 0.61 12.36
N ASN A 34 11.81 -0.48 13.12
CA ASN A 34 12.70 -1.60 12.82
C ASN A 34 12.04 -2.68 11.96
N GLU A 35 10.72 -2.66 11.86
CA GLU A 35 9.96 -3.58 11.03
C GLU A 35 10.29 -3.35 9.55
N THR A 36 10.42 -4.43 8.80
CA THR A 36 10.63 -4.43 7.35
C THR A 36 9.30 -4.29 6.61
N PRO A 37 9.28 -3.92 5.31
CA PRO A 37 8.04 -3.88 4.55
C PRO A 37 7.30 -5.23 4.48
N LEU A 38 8.04 -6.36 4.56
CA LEU A 38 7.50 -7.71 4.54
C LEU A 38 6.84 -8.07 5.87
N GLU A 39 7.51 -7.83 7.00
CA GLU A 39 6.93 -8.06 8.34
C GLU A 39 5.65 -7.23 8.51
N TYR A 40 5.70 -5.94 8.18
CA TYR A 40 4.51 -5.09 8.27
C TYR A 40 3.35 -5.56 7.39
N SER A 41 3.66 -6.17 6.24
CA SER A 41 2.63 -6.71 5.37
C SER A 41 1.90 -7.89 6.03
N GLN A 42 2.54 -8.67 6.90
CA GLN A 42 1.88 -9.76 7.63
C GLN A 42 0.79 -9.21 8.56
N GLY A 43 1.10 -8.21 9.38
CA GLY A 43 0.10 -7.57 10.25
C GLY A 43 -1.05 -6.93 9.47
N LEU A 44 -0.76 -6.32 8.30
CA LEU A 44 -1.83 -5.81 7.43
C LEU A 44 -2.73 -6.92 6.88
N LYS A 45 -2.20 -8.12 6.63
CA LYS A 45 -2.98 -9.26 6.12
C LYS A 45 -3.84 -9.88 7.20
N GLU A 46 -3.33 -9.98 8.41
CA GLU A 46 -4.08 -10.47 9.57
C GLU A 46 -5.26 -9.54 9.89
N GLU A 47 -5.04 -8.23 9.82
CA GLU A 47 -6.08 -7.23 10.07
C GLU A 47 -7.07 -7.04 8.91
N PHE A 48 -6.67 -7.36 7.68
CA PHE A 48 -7.49 -7.21 6.47
C PHE A 48 -7.36 -8.41 5.52
N PRO A 49 -7.84 -9.61 5.92
CA PRO A 49 -7.68 -10.84 5.14
C PRO A 49 -8.30 -10.74 3.74
N GLU A 50 -9.37 -9.95 3.57
CA GLU A 50 -10.02 -9.74 2.28
C GLU A 50 -9.14 -9.01 1.25
N THR A 51 -8.04 -8.40 1.70
CA THR A 51 -7.06 -7.72 0.85
C THR A 51 -5.69 -8.38 0.83
N GLU A 52 -5.56 -9.60 1.34
CA GLU A 52 -4.26 -10.27 1.49
C GLU A 52 -3.43 -10.28 0.21
N ARG A 53 -4.02 -10.77 -0.89
CA ARG A 53 -3.35 -10.85 -2.19
C ARG A 53 -2.97 -9.48 -2.73
N ASP A 54 -3.72 -8.44 -2.39
CA ASP A 54 -3.43 -7.08 -2.82
C ASP A 54 -2.28 -6.47 -2.02
N VAL A 55 -2.23 -6.73 -0.73
CA VAL A 55 -1.13 -6.35 0.17
C VAL A 55 0.17 -7.01 -0.29
N ASP A 56 0.16 -8.31 -0.60
CA ASP A 56 1.35 -9.02 -1.08
C ASP A 56 1.89 -8.43 -2.38
N LYS A 57 1.01 -8.17 -3.35
CA LYS A 57 1.39 -7.63 -4.66
C LYS A 57 1.86 -6.19 -4.57
N LEU A 58 1.24 -5.37 -3.73
CA LEU A 58 1.69 -3.99 -3.50
C LEU A 58 3.06 -3.96 -2.80
N THR A 59 3.26 -4.81 -1.79
CA THR A 59 4.53 -4.92 -1.05
C THR A 59 5.66 -5.40 -1.95
N SER A 60 5.40 -6.43 -2.77
CA SER A 60 6.38 -6.91 -3.75
C SER A 60 6.78 -5.83 -4.77
N ALA A 61 5.80 -5.07 -5.28
CA ALA A 61 6.05 -3.95 -6.18
C ALA A 61 6.86 -2.84 -5.49
N PHE A 62 6.56 -2.54 -4.22
CA PHE A 62 7.31 -1.58 -3.42
C PHE A 62 8.77 -2.00 -3.25
N LEU A 63 9.04 -3.25 -2.90
CA LEU A 63 10.42 -3.75 -2.77
C LEU A 63 11.19 -3.65 -4.09
N LYS A 64 10.57 -4.00 -5.22
CA LYS A 64 11.16 -3.80 -6.55
C LYS A 64 11.46 -2.32 -6.80
N ALA A 65 10.51 -1.43 -6.51
CA ALA A 65 10.68 0.01 -6.66
C ALA A 65 11.72 0.61 -5.70
N GLN A 66 11.90 0.03 -4.52
CA GLN A 66 12.81 0.51 -3.49
C GLN A 66 14.25 0.08 -3.76
N TYR A 67 14.47 -1.20 -4.03
CA TYR A 67 15.80 -1.81 -4.00
C TYR A 67 16.32 -2.31 -5.36
N SER A 68 15.44 -2.50 -6.35
CA SER A 68 15.89 -3.00 -7.67
C SER A 68 16.26 -1.87 -8.62
N PRO A 69 17.39 -1.98 -9.34
CA PRO A 69 17.75 -1.04 -10.41
C PRO A 69 16.91 -1.24 -11.68
N LYS A 70 16.15 -2.35 -11.80
CA LYS A 70 15.35 -2.67 -12.99
C LYS A 70 14.33 -1.57 -13.28
N ILE A 71 14.17 -1.23 -14.57
CA ILE A 71 13.15 -0.31 -15.05
C ILE A 71 11.76 -0.89 -14.72
N ILE A 72 10.85 0.00 -14.31
CA ILE A 72 9.45 -0.32 -14.08
C ILE A 72 8.65 0.34 -15.20
N ASN A 73 7.96 -0.48 -15.98
CA ASN A 73 7.21 0.01 -17.13
C ASN A 73 5.86 0.60 -16.71
N LYS A 74 5.31 1.51 -17.49
CA LYS A 74 4.05 2.20 -17.16
C LYS A 74 2.86 1.23 -17.09
N GLU A 75 2.91 0.14 -17.85
CA GLU A 75 1.90 -0.90 -17.92
C GLU A 75 1.80 -1.68 -16.60
N GLU A 76 2.91 -1.78 -15.86
CA GLU A 76 2.94 -2.41 -14.53
C GLU A 76 2.17 -1.59 -13.48
N ILE A 77 1.96 -0.29 -13.71
CA ILE A 77 1.38 0.63 -12.72
C ILE A 77 -0.12 0.43 -12.53
N ASN A 78 -0.86 0.23 -13.61
CA ASN A 78 -2.32 0.13 -13.54
C ASN A 78 -2.80 -1.05 -12.69
N PRO A 79 -2.25 -2.27 -12.81
CA PRO A 79 -2.56 -3.37 -11.91
C PRO A 79 -2.27 -3.03 -10.44
N ILE A 80 -1.09 -2.47 -10.12
CA ILE A 80 -0.72 -2.13 -8.74
C ILE A 80 -1.63 -1.03 -8.18
N LYS A 81 -2.00 -0.05 -8.99
CA LYS A 81 -2.93 1.03 -8.61
C LYS A 81 -4.33 0.50 -8.29
N LYS A 82 -4.83 -0.51 -9.01
CA LYS A 82 -6.13 -1.14 -8.70
C LYS A 82 -6.11 -1.78 -7.31
N ARG A 83 -5.05 -2.52 -7.00
CA ARG A 83 -4.84 -3.16 -5.68
C ARG A 83 -4.73 -2.14 -4.56
N TRP A 84 -3.92 -1.10 -4.77
CA TRP A 84 -3.82 0.04 -3.85
C TRP A 84 -5.18 0.70 -3.56
N LYS A 85 -6.02 0.90 -4.59
CA LYS A 85 -7.37 1.44 -4.40
C LYS A 85 -8.25 0.52 -3.57
N HIS A 86 -8.15 -0.79 -3.75
CA HIS A 86 -8.92 -1.77 -2.98
C HIS A 86 -8.49 -1.79 -1.50
N ILE A 87 -7.19 -1.85 -1.21
CA ILE A 87 -6.68 -1.74 0.18
C ILE A 87 -7.14 -0.43 0.82
N ARG A 88 -7.04 0.69 0.08
CA ARG A 88 -7.45 2.01 0.58
C ARG A 88 -8.96 2.07 0.89
N SER A 89 -9.81 1.46 0.07
CA SER A 89 -11.27 1.47 0.30
C SER A 89 -11.64 0.61 1.51
N THR A 90 -11.01 -0.56 1.67
CA THR A 90 -11.17 -1.42 2.86
C THR A 90 -10.74 -0.69 4.13
N LEU A 91 -9.55 -0.09 4.11
CA LEU A 91 -9.08 0.78 5.18
C LEU A 91 -10.12 1.85 5.51
N ARG A 92 -10.65 2.59 4.52
CA ARG A 92 -11.66 3.63 4.76
C ARG A 92 -12.95 3.09 5.39
N ARG A 93 -13.47 1.95 4.92
CA ARG A 93 -14.74 1.37 5.44
C ARG A 93 -14.65 1.04 6.94
N ARG A 94 -13.50 0.53 7.39
CA ARG A 94 -13.28 0.25 8.82
C ARG A 94 -13.27 1.51 9.69
N GLN A 95 -12.82 2.66 9.16
CA GLN A 95 -12.89 3.93 9.89
C GLN A 95 -14.32 4.33 10.18
N ASN A 96 -15.20 4.24 9.16
CA ASN A 96 -16.58 4.66 9.32
C ASN A 96 -17.28 3.82 10.39
N ARG A 97 -17.08 2.49 10.38
CA ARG A 97 -17.62 1.60 11.42
C ARG A 97 -17.18 1.98 12.83
N LYS A 98 -15.87 2.26 13.04
CA LYS A 98 -15.35 2.68 14.36
C LYS A 98 -15.86 4.04 14.83
N ASN A 99 -16.38 4.89 13.94
CA ASN A 99 -16.92 6.20 14.31
C ASN A 99 -18.43 6.13 14.64
N ASP A 100 -19.09 5.05 14.24
CA ASP A 100 -20.53 4.81 14.45
C ASP A 100 -20.79 4.01 15.75
N GLU A 101 -19.74 3.52 16.42
CA GLU A 101 -19.73 2.81 17.72
C GLU A 101 -19.29 3.74 18.85
#